data_AF-A0A7Y8KMJ3-F1
#
_entry.id   AF-A0A7Y8KMJ3-F1
#
_cell.length_a   1.000
_cell.length_b   1.000
_cell.length_c   1.000
_cell.angle_alpha   90.00
_cell.angle_beta   90.00
_cell.angle_gamma   90.00
#
_symmetry.space_group_name_H-M   'P 1'
#
loop_
_entity.id
_entity.type
_entity.pdbx_description
1 polymer ?
#
loop_
_entity_poly.entity_id
_entity_poly.type
_entity_poly.pdbx_seq_one_letter_code
_entity_poly.pdbx_strand_id
1 'polypeptide(L)'
;MAKYKVEQFDHVIKDNGNGYDNLYLSITLQNSEGNPAKREYRINKDMVWTDLQELTETIINGLTYAKKTGAWIELSDFEARTYLSLVLPSDAGKINMRISGEKL
;
A
#
# COMPACT_ATOMS: atom_id res chain seq x y z
N MET A 1 -13.74 1.47 3.70
CA MET A 1 -12.41 1.89 3.21
C MET A 1 -12.50 3.35 2.81
N ALA A 2 -11.47 4.14 3.11
CA ALA A 2 -11.42 5.55 2.73
C ALA A 2 -10.75 5.71 1.35
N LYS A 3 -11.21 6.70 0.58
CA LYS A 3 -10.69 6.99 -0.77
C LYS A 3 -9.63 8.07 -0.72
N TYR A 4 -8.54 7.83 -1.44
CA TYR A 4 -7.43 8.77 -1.52
C TYR A 4 -6.88 8.93 -2.94
N LYS A 5 -6.40 10.13 -3.25
CA LYS A 5 -5.44 10.37 -4.33
C LYS A 5 -4.03 10.12 -3.83
N VAL A 6 -3.17 9.63 -4.70
CA VAL A 6 -1.74 9.39 -4.41
C VAL A 6 -0.93 10.56 -4.93
N GLU A 7 -0.32 11.31 -4.03
CA GLU A 7 0.52 12.47 -4.38
C GLU A 7 1.99 12.04 -4.52
N GLN A 8 2.48 11.32 -3.53
CA GLN A 8 3.85 10.83 -3.48
C GLN A 8 3.89 9.52 -2.71
N PHE A 9 4.80 8.64 -3.09
CA PHE A 9 5.17 7.48 -2.28
C PHE A 9 6.64 7.17 -2.47
N ASP A 10 7.21 6.48 -1.49
CA ASP A 10 8.56 5.92 -1.54
C ASP A 10 8.52 4.55 -0.86
N HIS A 11 9.46 3.68 -1.22
CA HIS A 11 9.51 2.33 -0.68
C HIS A 11 10.92 1.77 -0.59
N VAL A 12 11.11 0.84 0.35
CA VAL A 12 12.34 0.06 0.48
C VAL A 12 12.02 -1.32 1.01
N ILE A 13 12.68 -2.35 0.47
CA ILE A 13 12.73 -3.68 1.07
C ILE A 13 13.97 -3.75 1.95
N LYS A 14 13.80 -4.11 3.22
CA LYS A 14 14.91 -4.30 4.17
C LYS A 14 14.54 -5.25 5.29
N ASP A 15 15.56 -5.77 5.96
CA ASP A 15 15.42 -6.58 7.16
C ASP A 15 14.66 -5.82 8.26
N ASN A 16 13.71 -6.50 8.89
CA ASN A 16 12.85 -5.94 9.92
C ASN A 16 13.46 -5.91 11.34
N GLY A 17 14.74 -6.25 11.47
CA GLY A 17 15.49 -6.40 12.71
C GLY A 17 15.51 -7.84 13.26
N ASN A 18 14.82 -8.79 12.62
CA ASN A 18 14.71 -10.18 13.06
C ASN A 18 15.13 -11.21 12.00
N GLY A 19 15.86 -10.81 10.94
CA GLY A 19 16.29 -11.74 9.90
C GLY A 19 15.27 -11.96 8.78
N TYR A 20 14.23 -11.10 8.70
CA TYR A 20 13.17 -11.20 7.69
C TYR A 20 13.02 -9.88 6.94
N ASP A 21 13.07 -9.95 5.61
CA ASP A 21 12.79 -8.80 4.76
C ASP A 21 11.31 -8.43 4.77
N ASN A 22 11.05 -7.12 4.86
CA ASN A 22 9.74 -6.51 4.80
C ASN A 22 9.75 -5.34 3.80
N LEU A 23 8.59 -5.06 3.22
CA LEU A 23 8.36 -3.83 2.47
C LEU A 23 8.02 -2.71 3.44
N TYR A 24 8.81 -1.63 3.41
CA TYR A 24 8.51 -0.37 4.08
C TYR A 24 7.97 0.60 3.05
N LEU A 25 6.75 1.08 3.24
CA LEU A 25 6.04 1.95 2.31
C LEU A 25 5.67 3.25 3.00
N SER A 26 6.15 4.38 2.49
CA SER A 26 5.73 5.72 2.91
C SER A 26 4.89 6.34 1.80
N ILE A 27 3.68 6.83 2.13
CA ILE A 27 2.75 7.37 1.15
C ILE A 27 2.10 8.67 1.64
N THR A 28 2.14 9.68 0.78
CA THR A 28 1.42 10.94 0.92
C THR A 28 0.18 10.89 0.04
N LEU A 29 -0.96 11.07 0.69
CA LEU A 29 -2.31 10.93 0.17
C LEU A 29 -3.05 12.26 0.26
N GLN A 30 -4.08 12.42 -0.56
CA GLN A 30 -5.07 13.47 -0.42
C GLN A 30 -6.47 12.83 -0.34
N ASN A 31 -7.24 13.16 0.70
CA ASN A 31 -8.60 12.62 0.86
C ASN A 31 -9.60 13.33 -0.08
N SER A 32 -10.87 12.92 -0.06
CA SER A 32 -11.93 13.52 -0.89
C SER A 32 -12.22 14.99 -0.61
N GLU A 33 -11.81 15.51 0.54
CA GLU A 33 -11.97 16.92 0.95
C GLU A 33 -10.75 17.78 0.55
N GLY A 34 -9.74 17.18 -0.07
CA GLY A 34 -8.50 17.86 -0.43
C GLY A 34 -7.46 17.91 0.70
N ASN A 35 -7.75 17.29 1.85
CA ASN A 35 -6.86 17.30 3.01
C ASN A 35 -5.73 16.27 2.84
N PRO A 36 -4.46 16.65 3.10
CA PRO A 36 -3.34 15.73 3.01
C PRO A 36 -3.34 14.72 4.17
N ALA A 37 -2.93 13.49 3.88
CA ALA A 37 -2.72 12.43 4.86
C ALA A 37 -1.41 11.71 4.56
N LYS A 38 -0.57 11.52 5.58
CA LYS A 38 0.63 10.69 5.48
C LYS A 38 0.38 9.34 6.15
N ARG A 39 0.91 8.28 5.55
CA ARG A 39 0.82 6.92 6.05
C ARG A 39 2.16 6.23 5.83
N GLU A 40 2.58 5.46 6.82
CA GLU A 40 3.75 4.61 6.74
C GLU A 40 3.35 3.20 7.15
N TYR A 41 3.85 2.22 6.41
CA TYR A 41 3.51 0.82 6.64
C TYR A 41 4.76 -0.05 6.61
N ARG A 42 4.73 -1.07 7.47
CA ARG A 42 5.58 -2.26 7.35
C ARG A 42 4.70 -3.41 6.86
N ILE A 43 5.01 -3.95 5.69
CA ILE A 43 4.25 -5.00 5.01
C ILE A 43 5.11 -6.25 4.94
N ASN A 44 4.53 -7.41 5.26
CA ASN A 44 5.19 -8.71 5.19
C ASN A 44 4.48 -9.62 4.19
N LYS A 45 5.23 -10.58 3.64
CA LYS A 45 4.65 -11.72 2.94
C LYS A 45 3.76 -12.54 3.88
N ASP A 46 2.75 -13.19 3.32
CA ASP A 46 1.85 -14.08 4.03
C ASP A 46 1.47 -15.31 3.19
N MET A 47 0.46 -16.06 3.62
CA MET A 47 0.04 -17.29 2.93
C MET A 47 -0.58 -17.02 1.55
N VAL A 48 -1.04 -15.80 1.28
CA VAL A 48 -1.59 -15.39 -0.02
C VAL A 48 -0.50 -14.77 -0.87
N TRP A 49 0.25 -13.83 -0.29
CA TRP A 49 1.36 -13.15 -0.94
C TRP A 49 2.68 -13.73 -0.45
N THR A 50 3.09 -14.87 -1.02
CA THR A 50 4.26 -15.64 -0.55
C THR A 50 5.58 -15.07 -1.05
N ASP A 51 5.57 -14.33 -2.16
CA ASP A 51 6.71 -13.61 -2.72
C ASP A 51 6.61 -12.11 -2.40
N LEU A 52 7.60 -11.59 -1.68
CA LEU A 52 7.65 -10.18 -1.27
C LEU A 52 7.92 -9.24 -2.45
N GLN A 53 8.68 -9.70 -3.45
CA GLN A 53 9.02 -8.90 -4.62
C GLN A 53 7.79 -8.72 -5.51
N GLU A 54 7.06 -9.81 -5.78
CA GLU A 54 5.80 -9.76 -6.55
C GLU A 54 4.74 -8.88 -5.86
N LEU A 55 4.61 -9.03 -4.53
CA LEU A 55 3.74 -8.18 -3.72
C LEU A 55 4.12 -6.70 -3.85
N THR A 56 5.42 -6.41 -3.74
CA THR A 56 5.94 -5.04 -3.85
C THR A 56 5.65 -4.47 -5.23
N GLU A 57 5.98 -5.19 -6.31
CA GLU A 57 5.72 -4.75 -7.68
C GLU A 57 4.24 -4.48 -7.93
N THR A 58 3.35 -5.33 -7.41
CA THR A 58 1.90 -5.13 -7.52
C THR A 58 1.46 -3.82 -6.86
N ILE A 59 1.93 -3.57 -5.63
CA ILE A 59 1.60 -2.33 -4.90
C ILE A 59 2.14 -1.12 -5.64
N ILE A 60 3.42 -1.14 -6.01
CA ILE A 60 4.11 0.00 -6.64
C ILE A 60 3.51 0.31 -8.01
N ASN A 61 3.17 -0.70 -8.81
CA ASN A 61 2.50 -0.49 -10.10
C ASN A 61 1.14 0.18 -9.91
N GLY A 62 0.34 -0.28 -8.94
CA GLY A 62 -0.96 0.32 -8.65
C GLY A 62 -0.87 1.76 -8.13
N LEU A 63 0.08 2.05 -7.25
CA LEU A 63 0.33 3.41 -6.75
C LEU A 63 0.87 4.35 -7.83
N THR A 64 1.78 3.86 -8.67
CA THR A 64 2.31 4.58 -9.84
C THR A 64 1.18 4.92 -10.80
N TYR A 65 0.31 3.95 -11.08
CA TYR A 65 -0.84 4.14 -11.94
C TYR A 65 -1.81 5.20 -11.38
N ALA A 66 -2.15 5.08 -10.09
CA ALA A 66 -3.02 6.03 -9.40
C ALA A 66 -2.46 7.46 -9.46
N LYS A 67 -1.17 7.62 -9.17
CA LYS A 67 -0.48 8.92 -9.24
C LYS A 67 -0.48 9.49 -10.65
N LYS A 68 -0.14 8.68 -11.66
CA LYS A 68 -0.06 9.10 -13.07
C LYS A 68 -1.41 9.56 -13.62
N THR A 69 -2.49 8.86 -13.27
CA THR A 69 -3.83 9.07 -13.85
C THR A 69 -4.72 9.95 -12.99
N GLY A 70 -4.33 10.21 -11.74
CA GLY A 70 -5.23 10.75 -10.74
C GLY A 70 -6.36 9.78 -10.41
N ALA A 71 -6.20 8.46 -10.54
CA ALA A 71 -7.20 7.52 -10.07
C ALA A 71 -7.21 7.47 -8.53
N TRP A 72 -8.38 7.17 -7.96
CA TRP A 72 -8.52 6.99 -6.51
C TRP A 72 -8.06 5.59 -6.11
N ILE A 73 -7.32 5.49 -5.02
CA ILE A 73 -7.12 4.23 -4.28
C ILE A 73 -8.12 4.15 -3.13
N GLU A 74 -8.42 2.93 -2.68
CA GLU A 74 -9.11 2.72 -1.42
C GLU A 74 -8.15 2.07 -0.43
N LEU A 75 -8.11 2.63 0.78
CA LEU A 75 -7.22 2.17 1.83
C LEU A 75 -8.01 2.02 3.13
N SER A 76 -7.76 0.92 3.83
CA SER A 76 -8.24 0.72 5.19
C SER A 76 -7.18 0.01 6.02
N ASP A 77 -6.68 0.72 7.01
CA ASP A 77 -5.85 0.23 8.10
C ASP A 77 -6.74 0.00 9.33
N PHE A 78 -6.85 -1.24 9.81
CA PHE A 78 -7.68 -1.56 10.97
C PHE A 78 -6.79 -1.90 12.15
N GLU A 79 -6.60 -0.98 13.10
CA GLU A 79 -5.57 -1.10 14.15
C GLU A 79 -5.60 -2.40 14.96
N ALA A 80 -6.78 -3.00 15.16
CA ALA A 80 -6.90 -4.25 15.90
C ALA A 80 -6.44 -5.50 15.11
N ARG A 81 -6.09 -5.37 13.83
CA ARG A 81 -5.64 -6.47 12.99
C ARG A 81 -4.47 -5.99 12.14
N THR A 82 -3.35 -6.71 12.15
CA THR A 82 -2.16 -6.49 11.30
C THR A 82 -2.44 -6.78 9.82
N TYR A 83 -3.50 -6.21 9.26
CA TYR A 83 -3.89 -6.29 7.87
C TYR A 83 -4.13 -4.90 7.29
N LEU A 84 -3.61 -4.70 6.09
CA LEU A 84 -3.90 -3.57 5.22
C LEU A 84 -4.81 -4.05 4.09
N SER A 85 -5.94 -3.37 3.89
CA SER A 85 -6.79 -3.57 2.72
C SER A 85 -6.56 -2.44 1.72
N LEU A 86 -6.25 -2.83 0.48
CA LEU A 86 -5.97 -1.92 -0.63
C LEU A 86 -6.86 -2.25 -1.81
N VAL A 87 -7.39 -1.21 -2.44
CA VAL A 87 -7.95 -1.28 -3.79
C VAL A 87 -7.12 -0.34 -4.66
N LEU A 88 -6.35 -0.94 -5.57
CA LEU A 88 -5.43 -0.24 -6.45
C LEU A 88 -5.96 -0.23 -7.88
N PRO A 89 -5.95 0.92 -8.57
CA PRO A 89 -6.29 0.98 -9.98
C PRO A 89 -5.15 0.41 -10.84
N SER A 90 -5.48 -0.13 -12.01
CA SER A 90 -4.54 -0.56 -13.04
C SER A 90 -5.17 -0.38 -14.43
N ASP A 91 -4.38 -0.58 -15.49
CA ASP A 91 -4.89 -0.59 -16.87
C ASP A 91 -5.96 -1.67 -17.11
N ALA A 92 -5.94 -2.75 -16.33
CA ALA A 92 -6.92 -3.83 -16.41
C ALA A 92 -8.15 -3.62 -15.50
N GLY A 93 -8.23 -2.49 -14.78
CA GLY A 93 -9.33 -2.16 -13.87
C GLY A 93 -8.88 -1.92 -12.43
N LYS A 94 -9.25 -2.82 -11.52
CA LYS A 94 -8.94 -2.70 -10.09
C LYS A 94 -8.37 -4.00 -9.53
N ILE A 95 -7.35 -3.87 -8.69
CA ILE A 95 -6.75 -4.95 -7.93
C ILE A 95 -7.19 -4.78 -6.47
N ASN A 96 -7.90 -5.77 -5.94
CA ASN A 96 -8.33 -5.78 -4.54
C ASN A 96 -7.38 -6.69 -3.76
N MET A 97 -6.76 -6.16 -2.72
CA MET A 97 -5.75 -6.86 -1.95
C MET A 97 -6.03 -6.73 -0.46
N ARG A 98 -5.79 -7.83 0.25
CA ARG A 98 -5.64 -7.82 1.70
C ARG A 98 -4.29 -8.44 2.00
N ILE A 99 -3.46 -7.68 2.68
CA ILE A 99 -2.05 -8.04 2.92
C ILE A 99 -1.74 -7.89 4.39
N SER A 100 -0.84 -8.73 4.88
CA SER A 100 -0.32 -8.60 6.23
C SER A 100 0.58 -7.38 6.33
N GLY A 101 0.26 -6.49 7.26
CA GLY A 101 1.00 -5.25 7.43
C GLY A 101 0.46 -4.42 8.59
N GLU A 102 1.33 -3.57 9.11
CA GLU A 102 1.03 -2.66 10.21
C GLU A 102 1.39 -1.23 9.83
N LYS A 103 0.74 -0.30 10.49
CA LYS A 103 1.02 1.12 10.40
C LYS A 103 2.16 1.48 11.35
N LEU A 104 3.11 2.29 10.88
CA LEU A 104 4.23 2.81 11.66
C LEU A 104 3.92 4.21 12.20
#